data_AF-A0A382AAJ0-F1
#
_entry.id   AF-A0A382AAJ0-F1
#
_cell.length_a   1.000
_cell.length_b   1.000
_cell.length_c   1.000
_cell.angle_alpha   90.00
_cell.angle_beta   90.00
_cell.angle_gamma   90.00
#
_symmetry.space_group_name_H-M   'P 1'
#
loop_
_entity.id
_entity.type
_entity.pdbx_description
1 polymer ?
#
loop_
_entity_poly.entity_id
_entity_poly.type
_entity_poly.pdbx_seq_one_letter_code
_entity_poly.pdbx_strand_id
1 'polypeptide(L)'
;VSPRVRSSLFLKILLVFLGAFTSIIVYASVSYWYFDWERQRLSVQTTAINYAQFILEELGHPPDSSRAREVSEQLEIGVRIEGPGVDWASSQSFPTFDEVNLPEYEGMAMSRAGLTPSLGLSADVIHEDYRYLLALQAGGMAPGSSNTSEDIADVLFMMILLACVYLLTRRLLQPVRVLSDGVEQLRSGQLEVEMETRRTDELGRLVVSFNEMARTVRERIKARDQLLLDVSHEIRSPLTRMRVALEMTEDSKAKQSIIQDIEETEAMISELLETERLESEHGGLEYAPTDLS
;
A
#
# COMPACT_ATOMS: atom_id res chain seq x y z
N VAL A 1 -15.65 19.26 14.41
CA VAL A 1 -14.97 19.05 13.11
C VAL A 1 -16.02 19.09 12.02
N SER A 2 -15.93 20.04 11.08
CA SER A 2 -16.98 20.27 10.08
C SER A 2 -17.19 19.04 9.17
N PRO A 3 -18.42 18.76 8.71
CA PRO A 3 -18.72 17.57 7.89
C PRO A 3 -17.91 17.51 6.58
N ARG A 4 -17.36 18.64 6.11
CA ARG A 4 -16.47 18.73 4.94
C ARG A 4 -15.10 18.07 5.15
N VAL A 5 -14.59 18.03 6.38
CA VAL A 5 -13.28 17.41 6.67
C VAL A 5 -13.38 15.87 6.61
N ARG A 6 -14.53 15.31 7.00
CA ARG A 6 -14.74 13.85 7.02
C ARG A 6 -14.83 13.21 5.62
N SER A 7 -15.21 13.97 4.59
CA SER A 7 -15.29 13.44 3.22
C SER A 7 -14.00 13.62 2.41
N SER A 8 -13.01 14.36 2.90
CA SER A 8 -11.84 14.73 2.09
C SER A 8 -11.04 13.52 1.60
N LEU A 9 -10.80 13.45 0.29
CA LEU A 9 -9.92 12.49 -0.37
C LEU A 9 -8.51 12.55 0.23
N PHE A 10 -7.98 13.76 0.44
CA PHE A 10 -6.66 13.96 1.02
C PHE A 10 -6.58 13.33 2.42
N LEU A 11 -7.59 13.58 3.26
CA LEU A 11 -7.65 12.98 4.59
C LEU A 11 -7.77 11.46 4.53
N LYS A 12 -8.56 10.90 3.60
CA LYS A 12 -8.67 9.45 3.41
C LYS A 12 -7.33 8.82 3.01
N ILE A 13 -6.62 9.43 2.07
CA ILE A 13 -5.29 8.98 1.65
C ILE A 13 -4.31 9.08 2.83
N LEU A 14 -4.30 10.20 3.55
CA LEU A 14 -3.47 10.39 4.72
C LEU A 14 -3.75 9.33 5.81
N LEU A 15 -5.02 9.00 6.06
CA LEU A 15 -5.40 7.98 7.04
C LEU A 15 -4.93 6.58 6.61
N VAL A 16 -4.96 6.26 5.31
CA VAL A 16 -4.43 4.98 4.80
C VAL A 16 -2.92 4.91 5.04
N PHE A 17 -2.17 5.96 4.72
CA PHE A 17 -0.73 6.00 4.96
C PHE A 17 -0.38 5.99 6.45
N LEU A 18 -1.10 6.76 7.27
CA LEU A 18 -0.90 6.78 8.72
C LEU A 18 -1.18 5.40 9.32
N GLY A 19 -2.26 4.75 8.92
CA GLY A 19 -2.61 3.39 9.36
C GLY A 19 -1.59 2.35 8.93
N ALA A 20 -1.03 2.47 7.73
CA ALA A 20 0.06 1.60 7.28
C ALA A 20 1.33 1.84 8.10
N PHE A 21 1.69 3.10 8.36
CA PHE A 21 2.87 3.46 9.14
C PHE A 21 2.76 3.01 10.60
N THR A 22 1.60 3.21 11.24
CA THR A 22 1.37 2.70 12.60
C THR A 22 1.40 1.19 12.63
N SER A 23 0.85 0.50 11.62
CA SER A 23 0.92 -0.96 11.52
C SER A 23 2.36 -1.45 11.42
N ILE A 24 3.22 -0.77 10.63
CA ILE A 24 4.65 -1.09 10.53
C ILE A 24 5.36 -0.86 11.86
N ILE A 25 5.09 0.26 12.56
CA ILE A 25 5.71 0.55 13.85
C ILE A 25 5.29 -0.50 14.89
N VAL A 26 4.00 -0.81 14.99
CA VAL A 26 3.49 -1.81 15.92
C VAL A 26 4.13 -3.17 15.61
N TYR A 27 4.18 -3.55 14.34
CA TYR A 27 4.83 -4.76 13.88
C TYR A 27 6.32 -4.81 14.28
N ALA A 28 7.08 -3.77 13.95
CA ALA A 28 8.50 -3.67 14.27
C ALA A 28 8.73 -3.66 15.79
N SER A 29 7.82 -3.07 16.57
CA SER A 29 7.90 -3.04 18.04
C SER A 29 7.67 -4.43 18.62
N VAL A 30 6.66 -5.15 18.14
CA VAL A 30 6.38 -6.54 18.56
C VAL A 30 7.52 -7.46 18.15
N SER A 31 7.99 -7.37 16.90
CA SER A 31 9.13 -8.13 16.39
C SER A 31 10.41 -7.82 17.17
N TYR A 32 10.68 -6.55 17.48
CA TYR A 32 11.81 -6.15 18.32
C TYR A 32 11.72 -6.72 19.73
N TRP A 33 10.57 -6.58 20.40
CA TRP A 33 10.36 -7.15 21.75
C TRP A 33 10.55 -8.67 21.76
N TYR A 34 10.03 -9.35 20.74
CA TYR A 34 10.18 -10.78 20.57
C TYR A 34 11.65 -11.17 20.35
N PHE A 35 12.36 -10.49 19.45
CA PHE A 35 13.76 -10.79 19.16
C PHE A 35 14.70 -10.39 20.31
N ASP A 36 14.43 -9.30 21.02
CA ASP A 36 15.21 -8.87 22.19
C ASP A 36 15.10 -9.88 23.34
N TRP A 37 13.91 -10.44 23.56
CA TRP A 37 13.71 -11.58 24.46
C TRP A 37 14.57 -12.79 24.06
N GLU A 38 14.61 -13.13 22.77
CA GLU A 38 15.46 -14.23 22.27
C GLU A 38 16.96 -13.88 22.37
N ARG A 39 17.34 -12.62 22.17
CA ARG A 39 18.71 -12.14 22.34
C ARG A 39 19.17 -12.20 23.80
N GLN A 40 18.28 -11.89 24.74
CA GLN A 40 18.51 -12.09 26.17
C GLN A 40 18.81 -13.57 26.47
N ARG A 41 18.09 -14.51 25.84
CA ARG A 41 18.30 -15.97 25.98
C ARG A 41 19.75 -16.39 25.69
N LEU A 42 20.36 -15.85 24.63
CA LEU A 42 21.76 -16.12 24.25
C LEU A 42 22.76 -15.52 25.25
N SER A 43 22.47 -14.34 25.80
CA SER A 43 23.30 -13.76 26.87
C SER A 43 23.27 -14.59 28.15
N VAL A 44 22.15 -15.27 28.45
CA VAL A 44 22.04 -16.11 29.66
C VAL A 44 22.96 -17.34 29.58
N GLN A 45 23.27 -17.87 28.39
CA GLN A 45 24.15 -19.05 28.23
C GLN A 45 25.56 -18.79 28.76
N THR A 46 26.17 -17.67 28.35
CA THR A 46 27.50 -17.26 28.84
C THR A 46 27.47 -17.03 30.36
N THR A 47 26.41 -16.43 30.88
CA THR A 47 26.22 -16.24 32.32
C THR A 47 26.12 -17.58 33.06
N ALA A 48 25.32 -18.54 32.56
CA ALA A 48 25.18 -19.88 33.13
C ALA A 48 26.51 -20.62 33.20
N ILE A 49 27.31 -20.57 32.13
CA ILE A 49 28.61 -21.25 32.07
C ILE A 49 29.60 -20.62 33.06
N ASN A 50 29.62 -19.28 33.15
CA ASN A 50 30.47 -18.60 34.13
C ASN A 50 30.07 -18.96 35.56
N TYR A 51 28.76 -19.02 35.87
CA TYR A 51 28.28 -19.48 37.17
C TYR A 51 28.60 -20.95 37.43
N ALA A 52 28.46 -21.81 36.42
CA ALA A 52 28.81 -23.22 36.52
C ALA A 52 30.28 -23.41 36.88
N GLN A 53 31.19 -22.62 36.31
CA GLN A 53 32.61 -22.65 36.68
C GLN A 53 32.85 -22.30 38.15
N PHE A 54 32.20 -21.24 38.66
CA PHE A 54 32.31 -20.89 40.09
C PHE A 54 31.79 -22.00 41.00
N ILE A 55 30.67 -22.62 40.64
CA ILE A 55 30.09 -23.72 41.42
C ILE A 55 30.99 -24.97 41.37
N LEU A 56 31.58 -25.28 40.21
CA LEU A 56 32.52 -26.39 40.07
C LEU A 56 33.78 -26.19 40.94
N GLU A 57 34.31 -24.96 40.99
CA GLU A 57 35.44 -24.62 41.86
C GLU A 57 35.07 -24.79 43.34
N GLU A 58 33.84 -24.49 43.74
CA GLU A 58 33.34 -24.62 45.11
C GLU A 58 32.98 -26.06 45.52
N LEU A 59 32.60 -26.90 44.56
CA LEU A 59 32.34 -28.34 44.72
C LEU A 59 33.63 -29.14 44.96
N GLY A 60 34.75 -28.67 44.41
CA GLY A 60 36.07 -29.28 44.55
C GLY A 60 36.26 -30.56 43.71
N HIS A 61 37.53 -30.94 43.53
CA HIS A 61 37.94 -32.13 42.78
C HIS A 61 38.77 -33.08 43.66
N PRO A 62 38.43 -34.39 43.75
CA PRO A 62 37.25 -35.06 43.18
C PRO A 62 35.93 -34.67 43.88
N PRO A 63 34.78 -34.80 43.21
CA PRO A 63 33.50 -34.37 43.75
C PRO A 63 33.08 -35.20 44.98
N ASP A 64 32.79 -34.52 46.09
CA ASP A 64 32.20 -35.13 47.29
C ASP A 64 30.68 -34.88 47.33
N SER A 65 29.89 -35.96 47.37
CA SER A 65 28.43 -35.92 47.50
C SER A 65 27.93 -35.17 48.76
N SER A 66 28.73 -35.11 49.82
CA SER A 66 28.38 -34.38 51.05
C SER A 66 28.51 -32.88 50.85
N ARG A 67 29.60 -32.44 50.21
CA ARG A 67 29.84 -31.03 49.85
C ARG A 67 28.85 -30.55 48.79
N ALA A 68 28.53 -31.41 47.81
CA ALA A 68 27.55 -31.10 46.77
C ALA A 68 26.14 -30.86 47.34
N ARG A 69 25.75 -31.59 48.39
CA ARG A 69 24.49 -31.35 49.11
C ARG A 69 24.48 -30.00 49.80
N GLU A 70 25.55 -29.65 50.51
CA GLU A 70 25.67 -28.37 51.22
C GLU A 70 25.61 -27.18 50.25
N VAL A 71 26.37 -27.24 49.15
CA VAL A 71 26.37 -26.19 48.11
C VAL A 71 25.01 -26.06 47.44
N SER A 72 24.34 -27.18 47.14
CA SER A 72 23.00 -27.21 46.55
C SER A 72 21.94 -26.60 47.47
N GLU A 73 21.97 -26.92 48.76
CA GLU A 73 21.04 -26.38 49.76
C GLU A 73 21.31 -24.89 50.03
N GLN A 74 22.58 -24.47 50.09
CA GLN A 74 22.96 -23.10 50.38
C GLN A 74 22.64 -22.13 49.24
N LEU A 75 22.88 -22.55 47.99
CA LEU A 75 22.64 -21.72 46.80
C LEU A 75 21.25 -21.93 46.20
N GLU A 76 20.42 -22.81 46.77
CA GLU A 76 19.10 -23.21 46.26
C GLU A 76 19.14 -23.64 44.78
N ILE A 77 20.22 -24.33 44.38
CA ILE A 77 20.42 -24.81 43.01
C ILE A 77 20.20 -26.31 42.91
N GLY A 78 19.71 -26.75 41.75
CA GLY A 78 19.69 -28.15 41.39
C GLY A 78 21.04 -28.60 40.86
N VAL A 79 21.56 -29.74 41.35
CA VAL A 79 22.85 -30.29 40.94
C VAL A 79 22.70 -31.79 40.73
N ARG A 80 23.21 -32.29 39.60
CA ARG A 80 23.43 -33.73 39.35
C ARG A 80 24.86 -33.95 38.90
N ILE A 81 25.49 -34.97 39.44
CA ILE A 81 26.88 -35.36 39.19
C ILE A 81 26.90 -36.83 38.79
N GLU A 82 27.53 -37.13 37.67
CA GLU A 82 27.74 -38.50 37.18
C GLU A 82 29.19 -38.69 36.76
N GLY A 83 29.83 -39.76 37.24
CA GLY A 83 31.19 -40.12 36.87
C GLY A 83 31.69 -41.34 37.66
N PRO A 84 33.00 -41.65 37.58
CA PRO A 84 33.58 -42.81 38.24
C PRO A 84 33.31 -42.84 39.75
N GLY A 85 32.45 -43.76 40.19
CA GLY A 85 32.12 -43.97 41.61
C GLY A 85 31.16 -42.96 42.22
N VAL A 86 30.57 -42.05 41.43
CA VAL A 86 29.63 -41.02 41.90
C VAL A 86 28.45 -40.89 40.94
N ASP A 87 27.24 -41.19 41.43
CA ASP A 87 25.96 -40.85 40.81
C ASP A 87 25.09 -40.23 41.90
N TRP A 88 25.00 -38.90 41.88
CA TRP A 88 24.31 -38.14 42.92
C TRP A 88 23.52 -36.98 42.33
N ALA A 89 22.34 -36.74 42.88
CA ALA A 89 21.50 -35.60 42.53
C ALA A 89 20.93 -34.94 43.79
N SER A 90 20.71 -33.63 43.74
CA SER A 90 20.18 -32.85 44.85
C SER A 90 18.75 -33.24 45.23
N SER A 91 17.94 -33.70 44.27
CA SER A 91 16.62 -34.27 44.52
C SER A 91 16.38 -35.55 43.70
N GLN A 92 15.56 -36.46 44.24
CA GLN A 92 15.21 -37.71 43.54
C GLN A 92 14.38 -37.47 42.26
N SER A 93 13.73 -36.30 42.16
CA SER A 93 12.98 -35.86 40.98
C SER A 93 13.81 -35.01 40.02
N PHE A 94 15.12 -34.86 40.26
CA PHE A 94 15.98 -34.08 39.39
C PHE A 94 16.24 -34.87 38.10
N PRO A 95 16.03 -34.26 36.91
CA PRO A 95 16.11 -34.95 35.64
C PRO A 95 17.52 -35.43 35.32
N THR A 96 17.59 -36.46 34.47
CA THR A 96 18.83 -37.03 33.95
C THR A 96 19.35 -36.25 32.75
N PHE A 97 20.62 -36.45 32.40
CA PHE A 97 21.26 -35.73 31.28
C PHE A 97 20.55 -35.94 29.93
N ASP A 98 19.92 -37.10 29.73
CA ASP A 98 19.22 -37.43 28.48
C ASP A 98 17.82 -36.80 28.41
N GLU A 99 17.24 -36.45 29.55
CA GLU A 99 15.92 -35.79 29.63
C GLU A 99 16.01 -34.28 29.38
N VAL A 100 17.21 -33.71 29.43
CA VAL A 100 17.45 -32.27 29.32
C VAL A 100 18.13 -31.94 28.00
N ASN A 101 17.36 -31.46 27.03
CA ASN A 101 17.90 -31.01 25.75
C ASN A 101 18.43 -29.58 25.85
N LEU A 102 19.75 -29.43 25.91
CA LEU A 102 20.44 -28.13 25.94
C LEU A 102 21.16 -27.87 24.62
N PRO A 103 21.07 -26.63 24.07
CA PRO A 103 21.87 -26.24 22.92
C PRO A 103 23.37 -26.24 23.25
N GLU A 104 24.19 -26.65 22.29
CA GLU A 104 25.64 -26.69 22.41
C GLU A 104 26.22 -25.26 22.39
N TYR A 105 27.20 -24.99 23.27
CA TYR A 105 27.82 -23.68 23.38
C TYR A 105 29.19 -23.66 22.66
N GLU A 106 29.30 -22.85 21.61
CA GLU A 106 30.58 -22.60 20.90
C GLU A 106 31.48 -21.68 21.73
N GLY A 107 32.21 -22.25 22.69
CA GLY A 107 33.20 -21.48 23.46
C GLY A 107 33.98 -22.29 24.49
N MET A 108 33.43 -23.41 24.95
CA MET A 108 34.10 -24.32 25.86
C MET A 108 33.86 -25.76 25.41
N ALA A 109 34.90 -26.59 25.42
CA ALA A 109 34.78 -27.97 24.96
C ALA A 109 33.76 -28.73 25.81
N MET A 110 32.70 -29.25 25.16
CA MET A 110 31.65 -30.06 25.76
C MET A 110 30.88 -29.39 26.91
N SER A 111 30.50 -28.12 26.75
CA SER A 111 29.47 -27.49 27.59
C SER A 111 28.21 -27.16 26.79
N ARG A 112 27.05 -27.45 27.37
CA ARG A 112 25.74 -27.08 26.86
C ARG A 112 25.08 -26.21 27.91
N ALA A 113 24.51 -25.08 27.53
CA ALA A 113 23.86 -24.19 28.48
C ALA A 113 22.65 -23.52 27.85
N GLY A 114 21.61 -23.32 28.64
CA GLY A 114 20.39 -22.71 28.15
C GLY A 114 19.26 -22.77 29.14
N LEU A 115 18.17 -22.12 28.76
CA LEU A 115 16.92 -22.11 29.50
C LEU A 115 16.08 -23.32 29.09
N THR A 116 15.75 -24.17 30.06
CA THR A 116 14.82 -25.30 29.90
C THR A 116 13.53 -25.08 30.68
N PRO A 117 12.37 -25.51 30.17
CA PRO A 117 11.08 -25.28 30.82
C PRO A 117 10.96 -25.90 32.22
N SER A 118 11.65 -27.00 32.48
CA SER A 118 11.59 -27.76 33.74
C SER A 118 12.59 -27.28 34.80
N LEU A 119 13.75 -26.77 34.38
CA LEU A 119 14.88 -26.46 35.28
C LEU A 119 15.27 -24.98 35.29
N GLY A 120 14.69 -24.15 34.42
CA GLY A 120 15.08 -22.75 34.30
C GLY A 120 16.45 -22.63 33.64
N LEU A 121 17.35 -21.82 34.20
CA LEU A 121 18.68 -21.66 33.65
C LEU A 121 19.55 -22.85 34.00
N SER A 122 19.92 -23.64 33.01
CA SER A 122 20.66 -24.90 33.20
C SER A 122 21.95 -24.95 32.39
N ALA A 123 22.96 -25.60 32.97
CA ALA A 123 24.25 -25.86 32.34
C ALA A 123 24.63 -27.33 32.54
N ASP A 124 24.97 -27.99 31.44
CA ASP A 124 25.56 -29.32 31.37
C ASP A 124 27.03 -29.16 30.99
N VAL A 125 27.92 -29.51 31.91
CA VAL A 125 29.36 -29.29 31.79
C VAL A 125 30.08 -30.60 32.03
N ILE A 126 30.95 -30.99 31.10
CA ILE A 126 31.88 -32.09 31.28
C ILE A 126 33.21 -31.52 31.78
N HIS A 127 33.68 -32.01 32.92
CA HIS A 127 34.98 -31.65 33.48
C HIS A 127 35.73 -32.92 33.87
N GLU A 128 36.87 -33.16 33.20
CA GLU A 128 37.65 -34.41 33.30
C GLU A 128 36.79 -35.65 33.01
N ASP A 129 36.60 -36.53 34.01
CA ASP A 129 35.80 -37.76 33.93
C ASP A 129 34.37 -37.61 34.51
N TYR A 130 33.98 -36.41 34.94
CA TYR A 130 32.69 -36.15 35.58
C TYR A 130 31.81 -35.21 34.75
N ARG A 131 30.51 -35.51 34.72
CA ARG A 131 29.48 -34.70 34.07
C ARG A 131 28.59 -34.06 35.12
N TYR A 132 28.34 -32.76 34.97
CA TYR A 132 27.60 -31.95 35.92
C TYR A 132 26.41 -31.29 35.23
N LEU A 133 25.21 -31.49 35.77
CA LEU A 133 24.01 -30.75 35.37
C LEU A 133 23.62 -29.82 36.50
N LEU A 134 23.70 -28.52 36.23
CA LEU A 134 23.38 -27.44 37.15
C LEU A 134 22.10 -26.74 36.69
N ALA A 135 21.22 -26.41 37.62
CA ALA A 135 19.95 -25.74 37.34
C ALA A 135 19.65 -24.64 38.37
N LEU A 136 19.51 -23.41 37.88
CA LEU A 136 19.03 -22.24 38.60
C LEU A 136 17.53 -22.08 38.29
N GLN A 137 16.70 -22.29 39.29
CA GLN A 137 15.24 -22.28 39.16
C GLN A 137 14.71 -20.88 38.80
N ALA A 138 14.66 -20.59 37.50
CA ALA A 138 14.00 -19.41 36.95
C ALA A 138 12.51 -19.73 36.75
N GLY A 139 11.67 -19.26 37.67
CA GLY A 139 10.22 -19.38 37.53
C GLY A 139 9.70 -18.57 36.34
N GLY A 140 9.05 -19.25 35.39
CA GLY A 140 8.03 -18.67 34.51
C GLY A 140 8.45 -18.27 33.09
N MET A 141 7.79 -18.93 32.14
CA MET A 141 7.60 -18.62 30.70
C MET A 141 8.79 -18.74 29.76
N ALA A 142 8.71 -19.71 28.84
CA ALA A 142 9.46 -19.74 27.59
C ALA A 142 8.50 -19.93 26.41
N PRO A 143 8.47 -19.01 25.42
CA PRO A 143 8.02 -19.32 24.07
C PRO A 143 9.11 -20.12 23.33
N GLY A 144 8.66 -20.90 22.33
CA GLY A 144 9.43 -21.91 21.62
C GLY A 144 10.55 -21.38 20.74
N SER A 145 11.47 -22.29 20.41
CA SER A 145 12.62 -22.10 19.52
C SER A 145 12.24 -21.44 18.18
N SER A 146 13.07 -20.51 17.72
CA SER A 146 12.96 -19.83 16.43
C SER A 146 12.83 -20.82 15.28
N ASN A 147 11.60 -20.99 14.80
CA ASN A 147 11.28 -21.79 13.63
C ASN A 147 11.35 -20.90 12.38
N THR A 148 11.86 -21.44 11.27
CA THR A 148 11.83 -20.82 9.92
C THR A 148 10.44 -20.38 9.44
N SER A 149 9.37 -20.72 10.17
CA SER A 149 8.02 -20.20 9.97
C SER A 149 7.87 -18.71 10.32
N GLU A 150 8.76 -18.14 11.13
CA GLU A 150 8.68 -16.75 11.58
C GLU A 150 9.09 -15.77 10.48
N ASP A 151 10.19 -16.03 9.76
CA ASP A 151 10.61 -15.21 8.61
C ASP A 151 9.53 -15.16 7.50
N ILE A 152 8.77 -16.25 7.34
CA ILE A 152 7.68 -16.33 6.36
C ILE A 152 6.51 -15.44 6.80
N ALA A 153 6.23 -15.33 8.10
CA ALA A 153 5.17 -14.50 8.63
C ALA A 153 5.47 -13.00 8.42
N ASP A 154 6.73 -12.58 8.60
CA ASP A 154 7.20 -11.22 8.34
C ASP A 154 6.97 -10.79 6.88
N VAL A 155 7.42 -11.63 5.95
CA VAL A 155 7.27 -11.37 4.52
C VAL A 155 5.78 -11.35 4.14
N LEU A 156 4.99 -12.28 4.68
CA LEU A 156 3.55 -12.35 4.41
C LEU A 156 2.82 -11.11 4.93
N PHE A 157 3.14 -10.64 6.13
CA PHE A 157 2.57 -9.42 6.70
C PHE A 157 2.88 -8.20 5.83
N MET A 158 4.13 -8.04 5.41
CA MET A 158 4.55 -6.93 4.53
C MET A 158 3.81 -6.99 3.18
N MET A 159 3.69 -8.18 2.58
CA MET A 159 2.99 -8.38 1.32
C MET A 159 1.50 -8.04 1.41
N ILE A 160 0.83 -8.48 2.49
CA ILE A 160 -0.58 -8.17 2.74
C ILE A 160 -0.78 -6.67 2.96
N LEU A 161 0.09 -6.03 3.75
CA LEU A 161 0.03 -4.60 4.01
C LEU A 161 0.17 -3.80 2.72
N LEU A 162 1.16 -4.15 1.89
CA LEU A 162 1.39 -3.50 0.59
C LEU A 162 0.19 -3.68 -0.34
N ALA A 163 -0.36 -4.89 -0.43
CA ALA A 163 -1.54 -5.18 -1.23
C ALA A 163 -2.76 -4.35 -0.77
N CYS A 164 -2.99 -4.24 0.55
CA CYS A 164 -4.06 -3.44 1.12
C CYS A 164 -3.90 -1.95 0.77
N VAL A 165 -2.71 -1.37 0.97
CA VAL A 165 -2.43 0.04 0.64
C VAL A 165 -2.61 0.30 -0.85
N TYR A 166 -2.11 -0.60 -1.70
CA TYR A 166 -2.26 -0.50 -3.15
C TYR A 166 -3.73 -0.54 -3.57
N LEU A 167 -4.52 -1.51 -3.09
CA LEU A 167 -5.93 -1.64 -3.43
C LEU A 167 -6.76 -0.44 -2.96
N LEU A 168 -6.54 0.04 -1.74
CA LEU A 168 -7.22 1.23 -1.23
C LEU A 168 -6.87 2.47 -2.04
N THR A 169 -5.59 2.69 -2.32
CA THR A 169 -5.13 3.83 -3.13
C THR A 169 -5.70 3.77 -4.54
N ARG A 170 -5.67 2.60 -5.19
CA ARG A 170 -6.25 2.38 -6.52
C ARG A 170 -7.75 2.68 -6.53
N ARG A 171 -8.49 2.23 -5.53
CA ARG A 171 -9.93 2.51 -5.40
C ARG A 171 -10.22 4.00 -5.18
N LEU A 172 -9.39 4.69 -4.41
CA LEU A 172 -9.52 6.13 -4.18
C LEU A 172 -9.23 6.96 -5.44
N LEU A 173 -8.28 6.52 -6.26
CA LEU A 173 -7.85 7.21 -7.49
C LEU A 173 -8.59 6.78 -8.77
N GLN A 174 -9.39 5.71 -8.74
CA GLN A 174 -10.11 5.22 -9.92
C GLN A 174 -10.92 6.32 -10.67
N PRO A 175 -11.62 7.25 -9.99
CA PRO A 175 -12.38 8.29 -10.69
C PRO A 175 -11.53 9.32 -11.43
N VAL A 176 -10.24 9.42 -11.12
CA VAL A 176 -9.33 10.28 -11.89
C VAL A 176 -9.19 9.78 -13.33
N ARG A 177 -9.19 8.44 -13.53
CA ARG A 177 -9.17 7.86 -14.88
C ARG A 177 -10.45 8.15 -15.64
N VAL A 178 -11.61 7.95 -14.99
CA VAL A 178 -12.92 8.28 -15.58
C VAL A 178 -12.99 9.75 -16.01
N LEU A 179 -12.49 10.66 -15.16
CA LEU A 179 -12.42 12.08 -15.48
C LEU A 179 -11.49 12.35 -16.68
N SER A 180 -10.33 11.69 -16.72
CA SER A 180 -9.40 11.79 -17.85
C SER A 180 -10.05 11.33 -19.15
N ASP A 181 -10.78 10.22 -19.12
CA ASP A 181 -11.47 9.67 -20.29
C ASP A 181 -12.57 10.63 -20.77
N GLY A 182 -13.35 11.20 -19.84
CA GLY A 182 -14.39 12.18 -20.18
C GLY A 182 -13.83 13.48 -20.77
N VAL A 183 -12.67 13.94 -20.27
CA VAL A 183 -11.97 15.10 -20.86
C VAL A 183 -11.50 14.79 -22.28
N GLU A 184 -10.96 13.60 -22.54
CA GLU A 184 -10.51 13.24 -23.89
C GLU A 184 -11.69 13.10 -24.85
N GLN A 185 -12.83 12.55 -24.39
CA GLN A 185 -14.07 12.52 -25.19
C GLN A 185 -14.53 13.93 -25.55
N LEU A 186 -14.62 14.85 -24.58
CA LEU A 186 -15.01 16.23 -24.84
C LEU A 186 -14.03 16.92 -25.81
N ARG A 187 -12.72 16.68 -25.66
CA ARG A 187 -11.69 17.20 -26.56
C ARG A 187 -11.83 16.66 -27.98
N SER A 188 -12.28 15.42 -28.13
CA SER A 188 -12.51 14.78 -29.44
C SER A 188 -13.78 15.28 -30.16
N GLY A 189 -14.54 16.21 -29.57
CA GLY A 189 -15.78 16.75 -30.15
C GLY A 189 -17.06 16.09 -29.65
N GLN A 190 -16.96 15.10 -28.75
CA GLN A 190 -18.14 14.49 -28.13
C GLN A 190 -18.71 15.43 -27.06
N LEU A 191 -19.70 16.24 -27.43
CA LEU A 191 -20.27 17.25 -26.54
C LEU A 191 -21.31 16.69 -25.56
N GLU A 192 -21.80 15.47 -25.76
CA GLU A 192 -22.82 14.82 -24.91
C GLU A 192 -22.22 13.99 -23.75
N VAL A 193 -20.95 14.24 -23.42
CA VAL A 193 -20.28 13.55 -22.30
C VAL A 193 -20.86 14.03 -20.97
N GLU A 194 -21.44 13.10 -20.21
CA GLU A 194 -21.87 13.33 -18.83
C GLU A 194 -21.33 12.22 -17.92
N MET A 195 -20.62 12.62 -16.88
CA MET A 195 -20.04 11.68 -15.93
C MET A 195 -20.92 11.55 -14.69
N GLU A 196 -21.33 10.33 -14.37
CA GLU A 196 -22.04 10.04 -13.13
C GLU A 196 -21.07 9.98 -11.95
N THR A 197 -21.43 10.62 -10.82
CA THR A 197 -20.70 10.48 -9.57
C THR A 197 -21.63 10.32 -8.38
N ARG A 198 -21.35 9.31 -7.54
CA ARG A 198 -21.95 9.15 -6.21
C ARG A 198 -21.04 9.66 -5.09
N ARG A 199 -19.89 10.24 -5.44
CA ARG A 199 -18.92 10.74 -4.46
C ARG A 199 -19.28 12.15 -4.01
N THR A 200 -19.11 12.42 -2.72
CA THR A 200 -19.34 13.72 -2.09
C THR A 200 -18.04 14.42 -1.68
N ASP A 201 -16.91 13.91 -2.16
CA ASP A 201 -15.58 14.45 -1.89
C ASP A 201 -15.08 15.38 -3.00
N GLU A 202 -13.80 15.79 -2.93
CA GLU A 202 -13.18 16.71 -3.89
C GLU A 202 -13.31 16.21 -5.33
N LEU A 203 -13.15 14.91 -5.56
CA LEU A 203 -13.30 14.32 -6.89
C LEU A 203 -14.76 14.32 -7.35
N GLY A 204 -15.70 14.10 -6.43
CA GLY A 204 -17.13 14.27 -6.73
C GLY A 204 -17.46 15.70 -7.17
N ARG A 205 -16.94 16.71 -6.46
CA ARG A 205 -17.10 18.12 -6.86
C ARG A 205 -16.46 18.41 -8.22
N LEU A 206 -15.28 17.83 -8.49
CA LEU A 206 -14.59 18.00 -9.76
C LEU A 206 -15.41 17.43 -10.94
N VAL A 207 -16.06 16.28 -10.76
CA VAL A 207 -16.97 15.72 -11.78
C VAL A 207 -18.16 16.65 -12.03
N VAL A 208 -18.77 17.20 -10.97
CA VAL A 208 -19.87 18.17 -11.12
C VAL A 208 -19.41 19.41 -11.91
N SER A 209 -18.26 19.98 -11.54
CA SER A 209 -17.69 21.14 -12.25
C SER A 209 -17.33 20.83 -13.69
N PHE A 210 -16.86 19.61 -13.99
CA PHE A 210 -16.63 19.18 -15.37
C PHE A 210 -17.94 19.12 -16.16
N ASN A 211 -19.00 18.51 -15.61
CA ASN A 211 -20.29 18.41 -16.31
C ASN A 211 -20.90 19.80 -16.59
N GLU A 212 -20.75 20.74 -15.64
CA GLU A 212 -21.15 22.15 -15.84
C GLU A 212 -20.36 22.82 -16.97
N MET A 213 -19.03 22.59 -17.02
CA MET A 213 -18.18 23.08 -18.10
C MET A 213 -18.60 22.49 -19.45
N ALA A 214 -18.78 21.17 -19.54
CA ALA A 214 -19.22 20.49 -20.77
C ALA A 214 -20.56 21.04 -21.28
N ARG A 215 -21.54 21.24 -20.37
CA ARG A 215 -22.82 21.86 -20.70
C ARG A 215 -22.65 23.28 -21.22
N THR A 216 -21.84 24.09 -20.55
CA THR A 216 -21.58 25.47 -20.96
C THR A 216 -20.94 25.54 -22.35
N VAL A 217 -20.00 24.64 -22.65
CA VAL A 217 -19.37 24.55 -23.98
C VAL A 217 -20.42 24.19 -25.03
N ARG A 218 -21.23 23.17 -24.79
CA ARG A 218 -22.31 22.75 -25.71
C ARG A 218 -23.30 23.88 -25.99
N GLU A 219 -23.74 24.58 -24.95
CA GLU A 219 -24.68 25.71 -25.08
C GLU A 219 -24.07 26.86 -25.90
N ARG A 220 -22.78 27.15 -25.72
CA ARG A 220 -22.08 28.17 -26.50
C ARG A 220 -21.94 27.79 -27.97
N ILE A 221 -21.63 26.53 -28.28
CA ILE A 221 -21.56 26.05 -29.66
C ILE A 221 -22.93 26.15 -30.31
N LYS A 222 -23.99 25.67 -29.63
CA LYS A 222 -25.37 25.78 -30.14
C LYS A 222 -25.80 27.23 -30.38
N ALA A 223 -25.45 28.14 -29.48
CA ALA A 223 -25.75 29.56 -29.65
C ALA A 223 -24.99 30.16 -30.84
N ARG A 224 -23.72 29.80 -31.04
CA ARG A 224 -22.93 30.22 -32.21
C ARG A 224 -23.58 29.73 -33.50
N ASP A 225 -23.96 28.46 -33.58
CA ASP A 225 -24.53 27.89 -34.80
C ASP A 225 -25.90 28.50 -35.13
N GLN A 226 -26.72 28.78 -34.11
CA GLN A 226 -27.99 29.50 -34.29
C GLN A 226 -27.76 30.93 -34.81
N LEU A 227 -26.78 31.66 -34.26
CA LEU A 227 -26.44 33.00 -34.72
C LEU A 227 -25.98 33.00 -36.17
N LEU A 228 -25.17 32.03 -36.60
CA LEU A 228 -24.73 31.93 -38.00
C LEU A 228 -25.92 31.71 -38.96
N LEU A 229 -26.87 30.86 -38.57
CA LEU A 229 -28.10 30.64 -39.34
C LEU A 229 -28.96 31.91 -39.42
N ASP A 230 -29.16 32.59 -38.29
CA ASP A 230 -29.97 33.81 -38.23
C ASP A 230 -29.35 34.93 -39.09
N VAL A 231 -28.03 35.13 -38.99
CA VAL A 231 -27.29 36.12 -39.80
C VAL A 231 -27.39 35.80 -41.29
N SER A 232 -27.30 34.53 -41.69
CA SER A 232 -27.47 34.10 -43.09
C SER A 232 -28.85 34.53 -43.64
N HIS A 233 -29.90 34.26 -42.87
CA HIS A 233 -31.26 34.61 -43.27
C HIS A 233 -31.46 36.12 -43.33
N GLU A 234 -30.92 36.87 -42.37
CA GLU A 234 -31.04 38.32 -42.32
C GLU A 234 -30.26 39.03 -43.42
N ILE A 235 -29.13 38.48 -43.90
CA ILE A 235 -28.36 39.05 -45.02
C ILE A 235 -28.98 38.70 -46.38
N ARG A 236 -29.56 37.51 -46.53
CA ARG A 236 -30.19 37.10 -47.80
C ARG A 236 -31.35 38.01 -48.20
N SER A 237 -32.13 38.49 -47.22
CA SER A 237 -33.27 39.38 -47.45
C SER A 237 -32.91 40.72 -48.10
N PRO A 238 -31.97 41.54 -47.57
CA PRO A 238 -31.53 42.78 -48.20
C PRO A 238 -30.80 42.54 -49.53
N LEU A 239 -30.01 41.47 -49.69
CA LEU A 239 -29.38 41.12 -50.97
C LEU A 239 -30.44 40.88 -52.06
N THR A 240 -31.47 40.09 -51.74
CA THR A 240 -32.60 39.85 -52.65
C THR A 240 -33.31 41.15 -53.02
N ARG A 241 -33.57 42.04 -52.04
CA ARG A 241 -34.19 43.35 -52.31
C ARG A 241 -33.32 44.24 -53.20
N MET A 242 -32.01 44.26 -52.99
CA MET A 242 -31.08 45.03 -53.83
C MET A 242 -31.07 44.49 -55.26
N ARG A 243 -31.06 43.16 -55.43
CA ARG A 243 -31.17 42.51 -56.75
C ARG A 243 -32.46 42.91 -57.49
N VAL A 244 -33.60 42.84 -56.81
CA VAL A 244 -34.91 43.24 -57.39
C VAL A 244 -34.93 44.73 -57.74
N ALA A 245 -34.39 45.60 -56.89
CA ALA A 245 -34.32 47.03 -57.17
C ALA A 245 -33.43 47.34 -58.40
N LEU A 246 -32.33 46.59 -58.56
CA LEU A 246 -31.44 46.69 -59.72
C LEU A 246 -32.11 46.19 -61.00
N GLU A 247 -32.93 45.15 -60.95
CA GLU A 247 -33.72 44.68 -62.11
C GLU A 247 -34.65 45.77 -62.66
N MET A 248 -35.12 46.70 -61.81
CA MET A 248 -35.98 47.82 -62.22
C MET A 248 -35.23 49.04 -62.77
N THR A 249 -33.89 49.05 -62.77
CA THR A 249 -33.08 50.15 -63.33
C THR A 249 -32.63 49.87 -64.77
N GLU A 250 -32.38 50.94 -65.52
CA GLU A 250 -31.89 50.88 -66.90
C GLU A 250 -30.58 50.09 -67.01
N ASP A 251 -30.42 49.34 -68.10
CA ASP A 251 -29.22 48.54 -68.32
C ASP A 251 -27.99 49.43 -68.50
N SER A 252 -27.07 49.27 -67.55
CA SER A 252 -25.77 49.95 -67.55
C SER A 252 -24.68 48.97 -67.15
N LYS A 253 -23.44 49.27 -67.54
CA LYS A 253 -22.28 48.49 -67.08
C LYS A 253 -22.16 48.48 -65.55
N ALA A 254 -22.58 49.56 -64.88
CA ALA A 254 -22.59 49.65 -63.42
C ALA A 254 -23.60 48.70 -62.79
N LYS A 255 -24.81 48.56 -63.35
CA LYS A 255 -25.84 47.59 -62.89
C LYS A 255 -25.31 46.15 -62.95
N GLN A 256 -24.70 45.76 -64.07
CA GLN A 256 -24.13 44.42 -64.23
C GLN A 256 -23.02 44.14 -63.22
N SER A 257 -22.15 45.12 -62.95
CA SER A 257 -21.11 45.01 -61.92
C SER A 257 -21.70 44.78 -60.52
N ILE A 258 -22.72 45.55 -60.12
CA ILE A 258 -23.32 45.42 -58.78
C ILE A 258 -24.08 44.09 -58.63
N ILE A 259 -24.74 43.61 -59.69
CA ILE A 259 -25.38 42.28 -59.69
C ILE A 259 -24.31 41.20 -59.48
N GLN A 260 -23.17 41.30 -60.16
CA GLN A 260 -22.06 40.37 -60.00
C GLN A 260 -21.51 40.41 -58.57
N ASP A 261 -21.33 41.59 -57.97
CA ASP A 261 -20.87 41.74 -56.57
C ASP A 261 -21.85 41.11 -55.56
N ILE A 262 -23.16 41.23 -55.81
CA ILE A 262 -24.20 40.59 -54.98
C ILE A 262 -24.10 39.06 -55.09
N GLU A 263 -23.96 38.53 -56.31
CA GLU A 263 -23.82 37.09 -56.53
C GLU A 263 -22.54 36.53 -55.89
N GLU A 264 -21.43 37.26 -55.96
CA GLU A 264 -20.18 36.89 -55.29
C GLU A 264 -20.33 36.90 -53.77
N THR A 265 -21.04 37.89 -53.22
CA THR A 265 -21.32 37.96 -51.77
C THR A 265 -22.22 36.81 -51.30
N GLU A 266 -23.26 36.46 -52.06
CA GLU A 266 -24.13 35.31 -51.77
C GLU A 266 -23.36 33.99 -51.81
N ALA A 267 -22.43 33.84 -52.76
CA ALA A 267 -21.56 32.67 -52.88
C ALA A 267 -20.62 32.55 -51.67
N MET A 268 -19.92 33.63 -51.30
CA MET A 268 -19.03 33.64 -50.12
C MET A 268 -19.75 33.31 -48.82
N ILE A 269 -20.96 33.86 -48.61
CA ILE A 269 -21.75 33.56 -47.41
C ILE A 269 -22.17 32.10 -47.38
N SER A 270 -22.59 31.54 -48.52
CA SER A 270 -22.99 30.14 -48.61
C SER A 270 -21.83 29.20 -48.32
N GLU A 271 -20.65 29.48 -48.87
CA GLU A 271 -19.42 28.70 -48.64
C GLU A 271 -18.98 28.73 -47.17
N LEU A 272 -19.03 29.91 -46.53
CA LEU A 272 -18.69 30.05 -45.11
C LEU A 272 -19.62 29.21 -44.21
N LEU A 273 -20.93 29.28 -44.46
CA LEU A 273 -21.91 28.53 -43.68
C LEU A 273 -21.80 27.02 -43.90
N GLU A 274 -21.49 26.61 -45.13
CA GLU A 274 -21.26 25.19 -45.45
C GLU A 274 -20.00 24.67 -44.76
N THR A 275 -18.93 25.47 -44.72
CA THR A 275 -17.69 25.14 -44.00
C THR A 275 -17.95 24.99 -42.49
N GLU A 276 -18.61 25.95 -41.86
CA GLU A 276 -18.93 25.90 -40.42
C GLU A 276 -19.89 24.74 -40.08
N ARG A 277 -20.84 24.41 -40.98
CA ARG A 277 -21.72 23.26 -40.82
C ARG A 277 -20.96 21.93 -40.91
N LEU A 278 -19.99 21.83 -41.82
CA LEU A 278 -19.16 20.63 -41.95
C LEU A 278 -18.27 20.45 -40.71
N GLU A 279 -17.71 21.53 -40.15
CA GLU A 279 -16.92 21.48 -38.92
C GLU A 279 -17.77 21.07 -37.69
N SER A 280 -19.05 21.47 -37.62
CA SER A 280 -19.93 21.08 -36.52
C SER A 280 -20.43 19.63 -36.61
N GLU A 281 -20.64 19.08 -37.82
CA GLU A 281 -21.01 17.67 -38.01
C GLU A 281 -19.86 16.67 -37.77
N HIS A 282 -18.60 17.07 -37.97
CA HIS A 282 -17.44 16.17 -37.82
C HIS A 282 -17.00 15.89 -36.37
N GLY A 283 -17.79 16.28 -35.37
CA GLY A 283 -17.61 15.85 -33.97
C GLY A 283 -17.86 14.35 -33.71
N GLY A 284 -18.27 13.58 -34.73
CA GLY A 284 -18.43 12.13 -34.63
C GLY A 284 -18.74 11.47 -35.97
N LEU A 285 -17.73 11.28 -36.83
CA LEU A 285 -17.87 10.37 -37.96
C LEU A 285 -17.80 8.92 -37.47
N GLU A 286 -18.96 8.29 -37.33
CA GLU A 286 -19.07 6.84 -37.20
C GLU A 286 -18.85 6.21 -38.59
N TYR A 287 -17.65 5.68 -38.82
CA TYR A 287 -17.33 4.95 -40.03
C TYR A 287 -18.16 3.66 -40.08
N ALA A 288 -19.21 3.65 -40.90
CA ALA A 288 -19.88 2.41 -41.27
C ALA A 288 -18.95 1.59 -42.19
N PRO A 289 -18.64 0.33 -41.88
CA PRO A 289 -17.84 -0.51 -42.75
C PRO A 289 -18.65 -0.82 -44.00
N THR A 290 -18.35 -0.12 -45.10
CA THR A 290 -18.86 -0.46 -46.42
C THR A 290 -18.01 -1.61 -46.96
N ASP A 291 -18.61 -2.79 -47.03
CA ASP A 291 -17.99 -3.96 -47.66
C ASP A 291 -17.87 -3.69 -49.16
N LEU A 292 -16.62 -3.50 -49.63
CA LEU A 292 -16.30 -3.43 -51.04
C LEU A 292 -16.02 -4.85 -51.54
N SER A 293 -17.08 -5.67 -51.58
CA SER A 293 -17.08 -7.00 -52.19
C SER A 293 -17.51 -6.94 -53.65
#